data_AF-A0A443S778-F1
#
_entry.id   AF-A0A443S778-F1
#
_cell.length_a   1.000
_cell.length_b   1.000
_cell.length_c   1.000
_cell.angle_alpha   90.00
_cell.angle_beta   90.00
_cell.angle_gamma   90.00
#
_symmetry.space_group_name_H-M   'P 1'
#
loop_
_entity.id
_entity.type
_entity.pdbx_description
1 polymer ?
#
loop_
_entity_poly.entity_id
_entity_poly.type
_entity_poly.pdbx_seq_one_letter_code
_entity_poly.pdbx_strand_id
1 'polypeptide(L)'
;PPKVKLMATANHTVRFNPNLYAVGHVCLSILNTWNGTPWSPALTVSTVLISIQSLMNEEPYHNEPGYEKNRRIDSSQEVKNYNDIIVHETLRVAVCGMLEGCYQDTSGLPIRLRQIMEQKFKDNYEKYAEIAKSKCSLNSNRMIDPFGSTKRGTFDFDAIMIKMKNIYDNLISINPEPMVVIPQPIVTNKGNNAPDYDDDFDFNYDSDSEIEQETE
;
A
#
# COMPACT_ATOMS: atom_id res chain seq x y z
N PRO A 1 -14.42 -11.13 4.07
CA PRO A 1 -13.41 -10.21 3.50
C PRO A 1 -12.13 -10.97 3.14
N PRO A 2 -11.32 -10.45 2.20
CA PRO A 2 -9.97 -10.98 1.95
C PRO A 2 -9.08 -10.80 3.18
N LYS A 3 -8.13 -11.73 3.40
CA LYS A 3 -7.09 -11.58 4.43
C LYS A 3 -5.96 -10.72 3.87
N VAL A 4 -5.58 -9.68 4.61
CA VAL A 4 -4.52 -8.74 4.21
C VAL A 4 -3.46 -8.68 5.30
N LYS A 5 -2.19 -8.59 4.88
CA LYS A 5 -1.05 -8.36 5.76
C LYS A 5 -0.13 -7.32 5.14
N LEU A 6 0.24 -6.29 5.90
CA LEU A 6 1.32 -5.37 5.52
C LEU A 6 2.65 -6.08 5.71
N MET A 7 3.43 -6.21 4.64
CA MET A 7 4.69 -6.95 4.66
C MET A 7 5.89 -6.05 4.92
N ALA A 8 5.88 -4.78 4.49
CA ALA A 8 7.02 -3.87 4.65
C ALA A 8 7.08 -3.31 6.08
N THR A 9 7.41 -4.14 7.07
CA THR A 9 7.38 -3.77 8.51
C THR A 9 8.74 -3.85 9.21
N ALA A 10 9.81 -4.06 8.43
CA ALA A 10 11.17 -4.30 8.91
C ALA A 10 11.21 -5.42 9.97
N ASN A 11 10.70 -6.59 9.62
CA ASN A 11 10.59 -7.76 10.51
C ASN A 11 9.80 -7.44 11.79
N HIS A 12 8.64 -6.80 11.62
CA HIS A 12 7.72 -6.47 12.70
C HIS A 12 8.21 -5.46 13.74
N THR A 13 9.11 -4.57 13.34
CA THR A 13 9.66 -3.55 14.23
C THR A 13 8.98 -2.18 14.09
N VAL A 14 8.30 -1.92 12.96
CA VAL A 14 7.76 -0.60 12.63
C VAL A 14 6.25 -0.59 12.49
N ARG A 15 5.57 0.18 13.34
CA ARG A 15 4.14 0.57 13.18
C ARG A 15 4.08 1.86 12.34
N PHE A 16 3.53 1.77 11.13
CA PHE A 16 3.45 2.89 10.18
C PHE A 16 2.24 3.80 10.39
N ASN A 17 1.19 3.28 11.01
CA ASN A 17 -0.07 4.01 11.17
C ASN A 17 -0.82 3.44 12.39
N PRO A 18 -1.70 4.21 13.04
CA PRO A 18 -2.59 3.65 14.04
C PRO A 18 -3.32 2.38 13.58
N ASN A 19 -3.68 2.31 12.29
CA ASN A 19 -4.34 1.17 11.66
C ASN A 19 -3.39 0.20 10.93
N LEU A 20 -2.07 0.46 10.88
CA LEU A 20 -1.07 -0.39 10.21
C LEU A 20 0.00 -0.83 11.23
N TYR A 21 -0.24 -1.99 11.82
CA TYR A 21 0.50 -2.50 12.97
C TYR A 21 1.85 -3.07 12.54
N ALA A 22 2.81 -3.08 13.48
CA ALA A 22 4.14 -3.63 13.24
C ALA A 22 4.10 -5.11 12.84
N VAL A 23 3.20 -5.91 13.43
CA VAL A 23 3.01 -7.32 13.06
C VAL A 23 2.38 -7.53 11.66
N GLY A 24 2.08 -6.45 10.95
CA GLY A 24 1.45 -6.46 9.63
C GLY A 24 -0.07 -6.47 9.65
N HIS A 25 -0.71 -6.39 10.82
CA HIS A 25 -2.16 -6.32 10.92
C HIS A 25 -2.70 -4.98 10.40
N VAL A 26 -3.80 -5.03 9.66
CA VAL A 26 -4.45 -3.88 9.03
C VAL A 26 -5.86 -3.72 9.61
N CYS A 27 -6.14 -2.56 10.21
CA CYS A 27 -7.44 -2.23 10.79
C CYS A 27 -8.30 -1.48 9.78
N LEU A 28 -9.34 -2.14 9.26
CA LEU A 28 -10.36 -1.56 8.39
C LEU A 28 -11.71 -2.21 8.69
N SER A 29 -12.78 -1.42 8.72
CA SER A 29 -14.12 -1.96 8.97
C SER A 29 -14.55 -2.97 7.90
N ILE A 30 -14.22 -2.70 6.65
CA ILE A 30 -14.48 -3.59 5.52
C ILE A 30 -13.64 -4.87 5.55
N LEU A 31 -12.63 -4.94 6.41
CA LEU A 31 -11.87 -6.17 6.70
C LEU A 31 -12.34 -6.86 7.99
N ASN A 32 -13.38 -6.33 8.64
CA ASN A 32 -13.89 -6.74 9.94
C ASN A 32 -12.81 -6.70 11.05
N THR A 33 -11.87 -5.75 10.96
CA THR A 33 -10.79 -5.55 11.93
C THR A 33 -10.85 -4.17 12.60
N TRP A 34 -11.93 -3.42 12.37
CA TRP A 34 -12.20 -2.12 12.96
C TRP A 34 -13.71 -1.84 13.01
N ASN A 35 -14.12 -0.86 13.82
CA ASN A 35 -15.51 -0.44 13.91
C ASN A 35 -15.95 0.31 12.63
N GLY A 36 -17.18 0.07 12.17
CA GLY A 36 -17.77 0.74 11.00
C GLY A 36 -18.49 -0.23 10.07
N THR A 37 -18.71 0.18 8.83
CA THR A 37 -19.40 -0.63 7.82
C THR A 37 -18.61 -1.91 7.52
N PRO A 38 -19.22 -3.11 7.67
CA PRO A 38 -18.53 -4.38 7.48
C PRO A 38 -18.35 -4.72 5.99
N TRP A 39 -17.62 -5.80 5.73
CA TRP A 39 -17.50 -6.38 4.39
C TRP A 39 -18.88 -6.70 3.77
N SER A 40 -19.04 -6.37 2.49
CA SER A 40 -20.19 -6.76 1.66
C SER A 40 -19.71 -7.36 0.35
N PRO A 41 -20.43 -8.32 -0.26
CA PRO A 41 -20.11 -8.86 -1.58
C PRO A 41 -20.04 -7.81 -2.70
N ALA A 42 -20.64 -6.64 -2.51
CA ALA A 42 -20.53 -5.52 -3.45
C ALA A 42 -19.13 -4.85 -3.45
N LEU A 43 -18.30 -5.12 -2.43
CA LEU A 43 -16.95 -4.57 -2.33
C LEU A 43 -15.95 -5.43 -3.09
N THR A 44 -14.89 -4.79 -3.58
CA THR A 44 -13.84 -5.45 -4.39
C THR A 44 -12.48 -5.37 -3.71
N VAL A 45 -11.51 -6.15 -4.20
CA VAL A 45 -10.10 -6.00 -3.79
C VAL A 45 -9.60 -4.59 -4.07
N SER A 46 -10.01 -3.97 -5.17
CA SER A 46 -9.67 -2.57 -5.48
C SER A 46 -10.19 -1.61 -4.41
N THR A 47 -11.40 -1.81 -3.91
CA THR A 47 -11.95 -1.03 -2.80
C THR A 47 -11.09 -1.19 -1.55
N VAL A 48 -10.68 -2.41 -1.21
CA VAL A 48 -9.77 -2.67 -0.08
C VAL A 48 -8.44 -1.94 -0.27
N LEU A 49 -7.82 -2.02 -1.45
CA LEU A 49 -6.54 -1.35 -1.74
C LEU A 49 -6.63 0.18 -1.63
N ILE A 50 -7.72 0.77 -2.15
CA ILE A 50 -7.99 2.20 -2.04
C ILE A 50 -8.18 2.59 -0.57
N SER A 51 -8.96 1.82 0.21
CA SER A 51 -9.15 2.08 1.63
C SER A 51 -7.84 2.03 2.42
N ILE A 52 -6.95 1.08 2.13
CA ILE A 52 -5.61 1.02 2.74
C ILE A 52 -4.79 2.25 2.35
N GLN A 53 -4.85 2.67 1.08
CA GLN A 53 -4.17 3.87 0.62
C GLN A 53 -4.65 5.13 1.35
N SER A 54 -5.96 5.26 1.59
CA SER A 54 -6.53 6.40 2.30
C SER A 54 -6.10 6.52 3.77
N LEU A 55 -5.64 5.42 4.40
CA LEU A 55 -5.06 5.46 5.75
C LEU A 55 -3.72 6.23 5.76
N MET A 56 -3.01 6.27 4.64
CA MET A 56 -1.72 6.96 4.47
C MET A 56 -1.93 8.43 4.08
N ASN A 57 -2.71 9.15 4.89
CA ASN A 57 -2.98 10.58 4.70
C ASN A 57 -1.86 11.48 5.27
N GLU A 58 -1.99 12.79 5.12
CA GLU A 58 -1.00 13.79 5.56
C GLU A 58 -0.81 13.87 7.09
N GLU A 59 -1.81 13.45 7.88
CA GLU A 59 -1.80 13.53 9.34
C GLU A 59 -2.33 12.23 9.97
N PRO A 60 -1.58 11.12 9.82
CA PRO A 60 -1.99 9.79 10.28
C PRO A 60 -2.15 9.69 11.80
N TYR A 61 -1.71 10.69 12.56
CA TYR A 61 -1.98 10.82 13.99
C TYR A 61 -3.48 10.76 14.30
N HIS A 62 -4.30 11.43 13.49
CA HIS A 62 -5.75 11.52 13.70
C HIS A 62 -6.50 10.23 13.38
N ASN A 63 -5.81 9.19 12.91
CA ASN A 63 -6.41 7.87 12.72
C ASN A 63 -6.55 7.07 14.04
N GLU A 64 -5.89 7.51 15.13
CA GLU A 64 -6.04 6.89 16.44
C GLU A 64 -7.37 7.34 17.10
N PRO A 65 -8.20 6.43 17.63
CA PRO A 65 -9.44 6.78 18.30
C PRO A 65 -9.24 7.79 19.44
N GLY A 66 -10.08 8.82 19.47
CA GLY A 66 -10.03 9.89 20.48
C GLY A 66 -9.04 11.01 20.14
N TYR A 67 -8.33 10.91 19.01
CA TYR A 67 -7.40 11.93 18.51
C TYR A 67 -7.89 12.55 17.19
N GLU A 68 -9.17 12.43 16.86
CA GLU A 68 -9.76 12.97 15.64
C GLU A 68 -9.67 14.51 15.60
N LYS A 69 -9.53 15.08 14.39
CA LYS A 69 -9.44 16.54 14.21
C LYS A 69 -10.59 17.27 14.88
N ASN A 70 -10.25 18.18 15.77
CA ASN A 70 -11.16 19.10 16.41
C ASN A 70 -10.57 20.52 16.24
N ARG A 71 -11.37 21.42 15.63
CA ARG A 71 -11.03 22.78 15.13
C ARG A 71 -10.28 23.73 16.09
N ARG A 72 -9.94 23.31 17.32
CA ARG A 72 -9.27 24.09 18.36
C ARG A 72 -7.82 23.67 18.63
N ILE A 73 -7.36 22.48 18.19
CA ILE A 73 -6.03 21.94 18.51
C ILE A 73 -5.43 21.25 17.25
N ASP A 74 -5.54 21.86 16.08
CA ASP A 74 -5.17 21.26 14.78
C ASP A 74 -3.68 21.46 14.40
N SER A 75 -2.79 21.71 15.37
CA SER A 75 -1.34 21.85 15.15
C SER A 75 -0.54 21.52 16.41
N SER A 76 -0.84 20.40 17.05
CA SER A 76 -0.07 19.98 18.22
C SER A 76 1.33 19.53 17.79
N GLN A 77 2.31 19.74 18.67
CA GLN A 77 3.67 19.21 18.49
C GLN A 77 3.67 17.68 18.32
N GLU A 78 2.65 16.99 18.83
CA GLU A 78 2.47 15.55 18.72
C GLU A 78 2.20 15.10 17.28
N VAL A 79 1.32 15.80 16.55
CA VAL A 79 1.05 15.53 15.13
C VAL A 79 2.35 15.64 14.33
N LYS A 80 3.11 16.73 14.55
CA LYS A 80 4.39 16.95 13.88
C LYS A 80 5.41 15.86 14.23
N ASN A 81 5.56 15.53 15.51
CA ASN A 81 6.47 14.47 15.96
C ASN A 81 6.12 13.13 15.32
N TYR A 82 4.83 12.77 15.29
CA TYR A 82 4.38 11.53 14.68
C TYR A 82 4.65 11.53 13.17
N ASN A 83 4.36 12.62 12.46
CA ASN A 83 4.65 12.75 11.04
C ASN A 83 6.15 12.63 10.73
N ASP A 84 7.00 13.30 11.50
CA ASP A 84 8.46 13.24 11.32
C ASP A 84 8.98 11.80 11.50
N ILE A 85 8.45 11.07 12.49
CA ILE A 85 8.71 9.64 12.70
C ILE A 85 8.29 8.82 11.48
N ILE A 86 7.05 8.98 11.00
CA ILE A 86 6.55 8.20 9.87
C ILE A 86 7.32 8.49 8.59
N VAL A 87 7.70 9.75 8.34
CA VAL A 87 8.56 10.11 7.20
C VAL A 87 9.91 9.41 7.28
N HIS A 88 10.57 9.47 8.44
CA HIS A 88 11.85 8.79 8.64
C HIS A 88 11.74 7.28 8.39
N GLU A 89 10.77 6.63 9.02
CA GLU A 89 10.57 5.19 8.91
C GLU A 89 10.17 4.77 7.49
N THR A 90 9.41 5.60 6.77
CA THR A 90 9.07 5.37 5.36
C THR A 90 10.32 5.37 4.49
N LEU A 91 11.19 6.38 4.61
CA LEU A 91 12.43 6.41 3.84
C LEU A 91 13.38 5.27 4.23
N ARG A 92 13.52 4.98 5.52
CA ARG A 92 14.43 3.93 6.03
C ARG A 92 13.99 2.53 5.62
N VAL A 93 12.70 2.21 5.75
CA VAL A 93 12.18 0.85 5.60
C VAL A 93 11.51 0.67 4.26
N ALA A 94 10.48 1.48 3.97
CA ALA A 94 9.63 1.30 2.80
C ALA A 94 10.31 1.72 1.48
N VAL A 95 11.34 2.58 1.55
CA VAL A 95 12.18 2.93 0.39
C VAL A 95 13.48 2.13 0.44
N CYS A 96 14.41 2.50 1.32
CA CYS A 96 15.75 1.91 1.35
C CYS A 96 15.73 0.39 1.59
N GLY A 97 15.08 -0.07 2.65
CA GLY A 97 15.10 -1.48 2.99
C GLY A 97 14.32 -2.38 2.00
N MET A 98 13.27 -1.86 1.37
CA MET A 98 12.56 -2.55 0.29
C MET A 98 13.43 -2.72 -0.96
N LEU A 99 14.17 -1.68 -1.36
CA LEU A 99 15.07 -1.73 -2.52
C LEU A 99 16.26 -2.67 -2.26
N GLU A 100 16.87 -2.57 -1.07
CA GLU A 100 17.95 -3.47 -0.64
C GLU A 100 17.49 -4.93 -0.46
N GLY A 101 16.20 -5.17 -0.24
CA GLY A 101 15.66 -6.50 0.04
C GLY A 101 16.18 -7.10 1.35
N CYS A 102 16.46 -6.26 2.35
CA CYS A 102 17.17 -6.65 3.57
C CYS A 102 16.27 -7.21 4.68
N TYR A 103 14.96 -7.36 4.45
CA TYR A 103 14.01 -7.89 5.43
C TYR A 103 13.42 -9.24 5.01
N GLN A 104 13.22 -10.12 5.99
CA GLN A 104 12.68 -11.45 5.75
C GLN A 104 11.19 -11.38 5.38
N ASP A 105 10.46 -10.41 5.94
CA ASP A 105 9.06 -10.16 5.62
C ASP A 105 8.84 -9.71 4.16
N THR A 106 9.90 -9.29 3.45
CA THR A 106 9.81 -8.81 2.05
C THR A 106 10.59 -9.70 1.06
N SER A 107 11.16 -10.83 1.50
CA SER A 107 11.93 -11.74 0.64
C SER A 107 11.12 -12.31 -0.52
N GLY A 108 9.80 -12.42 -0.37
CA GLY A 108 8.88 -12.94 -1.38
C GLY A 108 8.38 -11.92 -2.40
N LEU A 109 8.96 -10.71 -2.47
CA LEU A 109 8.50 -9.66 -3.39
C LEU A 109 8.60 -10.13 -4.87
N PRO A 110 7.48 -10.21 -5.61
CA PRO A 110 7.49 -10.60 -7.02
C PRO A 110 8.38 -9.69 -7.87
N ILE A 111 9.13 -10.28 -8.80
CA ILE A 111 10.11 -9.56 -9.64
C ILE A 111 9.48 -8.38 -10.41
N ARG A 112 8.24 -8.53 -10.88
CA ARG A 112 7.51 -7.45 -11.58
C ARG A 112 7.25 -6.26 -10.68
N LEU A 113 6.90 -6.49 -9.41
CA LEU A 113 6.70 -5.41 -8.44
C LEU A 113 8.02 -4.76 -8.07
N ARG A 114 9.11 -5.53 -7.97
CA ARG A 114 10.46 -5.00 -7.76
C ARG A 114 10.88 -4.05 -8.90
N GLN A 115 10.69 -4.45 -10.15
CA GLN A 115 11.01 -3.62 -11.32
C GLN A 115 10.24 -2.28 -11.33
N ILE A 116 8.93 -2.34 -11.02
CA ILE A 116 8.10 -1.12 -10.91
C ILE A 116 8.61 -0.23 -9.77
N MET A 117 8.95 -0.82 -8.62
CA MET A 117 9.48 -0.10 -7.46
C MET A 117 10.82 0.57 -7.76
N GLU A 118 11.76 -0.11 -8.40
CA GLU A 118 13.06 0.44 -8.81
C GLU A 118 12.88 1.59 -9.81
N GLN A 119 11.98 1.45 -10.79
CA GLN A 119 11.69 2.54 -11.72
C GLN A 119 11.06 3.75 -11.00
N LYS A 120 10.07 3.53 -10.14
CA LYS A 120 9.44 4.60 -9.36
C LYS A 120 10.43 5.27 -8.41
N PHE A 121 11.37 4.53 -7.83
CA PHE A 121 12.41 5.10 -7.00
C PHE A 121 13.30 6.05 -7.81
N LYS A 122 13.76 5.63 -9.00
CA LYS A 122 14.55 6.51 -9.89
C LYS A 122 13.80 7.79 -10.23
N ASP A 123 12.53 7.66 -10.62
CA ASP A 123 11.68 8.80 -11.00
C ASP A 123 11.43 9.79 -9.84
N ASN A 124 11.55 9.35 -8.58
CA ASN A 124 11.24 10.15 -7.39
C ASN A 124 12.45 10.42 -6.49
N TYR A 125 13.66 10.04 -6.92
CA TYR A 125 14.87 10.09 -6.10
C TYR A 125 15.15 11.50 -5.55
N GLU A 126 15.08 12.52 -6.40
CA GLU A 126 15.33 13.91 -6.00
C GLU A 126 14.36 14.36 -4.90
N LYS A 127 13.07 14.04 -5.05
CA LYS A 127 12.05 14.33 -4.02
C LYS A 127 12.37 13.65 -2.69
N TYR A 128 12.78 12.39 -2.69
CA TYR A 128 13.15 11.70 -1.45
C TYR A 128 14.38 12.33 -0.79
N ALA A 129 15.39 12.70 -1.59
CA ALA A 129 16.60 13.36 -1.11
C ALA A 129 16.29 14.75 -0.52
N GLU A 130 15.41 15.53 -1.14
CA GLU A 130 14.97 16.83 -0.63
C GLU A 130 14.21 16.70 0.69
N ILE A 131 13.30 15.73 0.80
CA ILE A 131 12.56 15.45 2.05
C ILE A 131 13.56 15.10 3.16
N ALA A 132 14.48 14.17 2.92
CA ALA A 132 15.49 13.79 3.92
C ALA A 132 16.36 14.98 4.33
N LYS A 133 16.85 15.75 3.35
CA LYS A 133 17.67 16.96 3.58
C LYS A 133 16.95 18.02 4.43
N SER A 134 15.64 18.21 4.19
CA SER A 134 14.82 19.15 4.96
C SER A 134 14.67 18.77 6.44
N LYS A 135 14.96 17.51 6.80
CA LYS A 135 14.82 16.94 8.15
C LYS A 135 16.15 16.61 8.83
N CYS A 136 17.30 16.89 8.21
CA CYS A 136 18.63 16.64 8.80
C CYS A 136 18.85 17.31 10.17
N SER A 137 18.17 18.43 10.45
CA SER A 137 18.23 19.07 11.77
C SER A 137 17.70 18.20 12.92
N LEU A 138 16.98 17.12 12.61
CA LEU A 138 16.48 16.15 13.56
C LEU A 138 17.49 15.03 13.88
N ASN A 139 18.59 14.91 13.13
CA ASN A 139 19.54 13.81 13.31
C ASN A 139 20.03 13.68 14.74
N SER A 140 20.21 12.44 15.21
CA SER A 140 20.55 12.07 16.59
C SER A 140 19.49 12.42 17.64
N ASN A 141 18.43 13.18 17.32
CA ASN A 141 17.34 13.39 18.26
C ASN A 141 16.53 12.10 18.43
N ARG A 142 16.09 11.84 19.66
CA ARG A 142 15.22 10.70 19.97
C ARG A 142 13.85 10.91 19.34
N MET A 143 13.32 9.85 18.73
CA MET A 143 11.95 9.82 18.26
C MET A 143 10.99 9.77 19.45
N ILE A 144 10.15 10.80 19.59
CA ILE A 144 9.13 10.90 20.63
C ILE A 144 7.79 10.53 20.01
N ASP A 145 7.39 9.26 20.14
CA ASP A 145 6.09 8.79 19.69
C ASP A 145 5.00 9.25 20.69
N PRO A 146 4.02 10.06 20.25
CA PRO A 146 2.95 10.52 21.13
C PRO A 146 2.05 9.37 21.66
N PHE A 147 2.05 8.20 21.01
CA PHE A 147 1.33 7.03 21.48
C PHE A 147 2.15 6.15 22.45
N GLY A 148 3.26 6.68 22.97
CA GLY A 148 4.04 6.05 24.05
C GLY A 148 4.98 4.91 23.61
N SER A 149 5.20 4.72 22.31
CA SER A 149 6.18 3.73 21.83
C SER A 149 7.61 4.15 22.18
N THR A 150 8.26 3.41 23.07
CA THR A 150 9.64 3.68 23.49
C THR A 150 10.70 3.10 22.54
N LYS A 151 10.29 2.34 21.52
CA LYS A 151 11.18 1.49 20.69
C LYS A 151 11.63 2.10 19.36
N ARG A 152 11.31 3.37 19.08
CA ARG A 152 11.57 3.97 17.75
C ARG A 152 13.01 4.41 17.49
N GLY A 153 13.83 4.57 18.53
CA GLY A 153 15.24 4.96 18.38
C GLY A 153 15.42 6.46 18.13
N THR A 154 16.41 6.82 17.31
CA THR A 154 16.80 8.20 16.96
C THR A 154 16.70 8.42 15.46
N PHE A 155 16.46 9.67 15.05
CA PHE A 155 16.51 10.03 13.63
C PHE A 155 17.94 9.95 13.08
N ASP A 156 18.07 9.44 11.85
CA ASP A 156 19.32 9.36 11.10
C ASP A 156 19.05 9.55 9.59
N PHE A 157 18.64 10.77 9.23
CA PHE A 157 18.41 11.15 7.83
C PHE A 157 19.70 11.17 7.02
N ASP A 158 20.86 11.38 7.64
CA ASP A 158 22.15 11.37 6.95
C ASP A 158 22.50 9.96 6.46
N ALA A 159 22.37 8.94 7.31
CA ALA A 159 22.56 7.55 6.88
C ALA A 159 21.53 7.14 5.81
N ILE A 160 20.27 7.60 5.94
CA ILE A 160 19.24 7.35 4.92
C ILE A 160 19.63 7.98 3.58
N MET A 161 20.11 9.22 3.56
CA MET A 161 20.55 9.89 2.32
C MET A 161 21.72 9.16 1.67
N ILE A 162 22.75 8.79 2.45
CA ILE A 162 23.90 8.02 1.96
C ILE A 162 23.41 6.71 1.34
N LYS A 163 22.51 6.01 2.03
CA LYS A 163 21.94 4.75 1.55
C LYS A 163 21.13 4.94 0.26
N MET A 164 20.23 5.92 0.19
CA MET A 164 19.47 6.23 -1.01
C MET A 164 20.37 6.58 -2.19
N LYS A 165 21.43 7.37 -1.97
CA LYS A 165 22.41 7.72 -3.01
C LYS A 165 23.10 6.48 -3.56
N ASN A 166 23.57 5.60 -2.68
CA ASN A 166 24.22 4.35 -3.10
C ASN A 166 23.27 3.46 -3.91
N ILE A 167 22.02 3.32 -3.47
CA ILE A 167 21.00 2.56 -4.22
C ILE A 167 20.75 3.19 -5.59
N TYR A 168 20.60 4.52 -5.65
CA TYR A 168 20.37 5.23 -6.90
C TYR A 168 21.53 5.06 -7.88
N ASP A 169 22.76 5.25 -7.41
CA ASP A 169 23.97 5.09 -8.22
C ASP A 169 24.11 3.67 -8.78
N ASN A 170 23.77 2.66 -7.97
CA ASN A 170 23.73 1.27 -8.43
C ASN A 170 22.65 1.07 -9.52
N LEU A 171 21.46 1.63 -9.35
CA LEU A 171 20.36 1.46 -10.30
C LEU A 171 20.57 2.20 -11.63
N ILE A 172 21.31 3.30 -11.65
CA ILE A 172 21.64 4.03 -12.89
C ILE A 172 22.91 3.51 -13.57
N SER A 173 23.83 2.89 -12.82
CA SER A 173 25.05 2.30 -13.38
C SER A 173 24.81 0.94 -14.04
N ILE A 174 23.72 0.26 -13.67
CA ILE A 174 23.19 -0.89 -14.42
C ILE A 174 22.62 -0.34 -15.73
N ASN A 175 23.45 -0.41 -16.78
CA ASN A 175 23.09 -0.08 -18.16
C ASN A 175 21.75 -0.78 -18.51
N PRO A 176 20.76 -0.09 -19.12
CA PRO A 176 19.55 -0.76 -19.53
C PRO A 176 19.91 -1.80 -20.60
N GLU A 177 19.81 -3.09 -20.25
CA GLU A 177 19.70 -4.15 -21.25
C GLU A 177 18.61 -3.71 -22.25
N PRO A 178 18.87 -3.79 -23.57
CA PRO A 178 17.88 -3.41 -24.56
C PRO A 178 16.61 -4.21 -24.27
N MET A 179 15.48 -3.52 -24.08
CA MET A 179 14.20 -4.16 -23.85
C MET A 179 14.03 -5.27 -24.88
N VAL A 180 13.94 -6.52 -24.41
CA VAL A 180 13.50 -7.63 -25.26
C VAL A 180 12.11 -7.24 -25.74
N VAL A 181 12.05 -6.80 -27.00
CA VAL A 181 10.80 -6.52 -27.69
C VAL A 181 10.08 -7.85 -27.78
N ILE A 182 9.16 -8.10 -26.85
CA ILE A 182 8.23 -9.21 -26.95
C ILE A 182 7.41 -8.90 -28.21
N PRO A 183 7.48 -9.72 -29.28
CA PRO A 183 6.68 -9.46 -30.46
C PRO A 183 5.22 -9.48 -30.05
N GLN A 184 4.51 -8.38 -30.33
CA GLN A 184 3.06 -8.34 -30.21
C GLN A 184 2.50 -9.48 -31.07
N PRO A 185 1.49 -10.24 -30.60
CA PRO A 185 0.85 -11.24 -31.43
C PRO A 185 0.31 -10.54 -32.68
N ILE A 186 0.76 -11.01 -33.85
CA ILE A 186 0.27 -10.56 -35.14
C ILE A 186 -1.23 -10.84 -35.15
N VAL A 187 -2.05 -9.79 -35.04
CA VAL A 187 -3.48 -9.87 -35.31
C VAL A 187 -3.61 -10.07 -36.81
N THR A 188 -3.67 -11.33 -37.25
CA THR A 188 -4.12 -11.63 -38.60
C THR A 188 -5.60 -11.25 -38.66
N ASN A 189 -5.89 -10.17 -39.37
CA ASN A 189 -7.25 -9.83 -39.78
C ASN A 189 -7.76 -10.97 -40.67
N LYS A 190 -8.38 -11.98 -40.07
CA LYS A 190 -9.26 -12.89 -40.80
C LYS A 190 -10.57 -12.15 -40.98
N GLY A 191 -10.82 -11.75 -42.23
CA GLY A 191 -12.00 -11.03 -42.64
C GLY A 191 -13.28 -11.72 -42.19
N ASN A 192 -14.26 -10.87 -41.93
CA ASN A 192 -15.67 -11.19 -41.72
C ASN A 192 -16.13 -12.25 -42.72
N ASN A 193 -16.55 -13.40 -42.20
CA ASN A 193 -17.59 -14.23 -42.79
C ASN A 193 -18.33 -14.86 -41.60
N ALA A 194 -19.47 -14.27 -41.27
CA ALA A 194 -20.44 -14.87 -40.38
C ALA A 194 -21.01 -16.12 -41.09
N PRO A 195 -21.13 -17.28 -40.41
CA PRO A 195 -22.04 -18.32 -40.84
C PRO A 195 -23.43 -18.00 -40.27
N ASP A 196 -24.43 -17.96 -41.15
CA ASP A 196 -25.84 -18.14 -40.80
C ASP A 196 -25.97 -19.42 -39.96
N TYR A 197 -26.56 -19.29 -38.77
CA TYR A 197 -27.11 -20.42 -38.04
C TYR A 197 -28.62 -20.27 -38.08
N ASP A 198 -29.22 -21.12 -38.91
CA ASP A 198 -30.66 -21.36 -39.01
C ASP A 198 -31.24 -21.88 -37.69
N ASP A 199 -32.53 -21.58 -37.56
CA ASP A 199 -33.50 -21.96 -36.54
C ASP A 199 -33.43 -23.43 -36.09
N ASP A 200 -33.57 -23.63 -34.78
CA ASP A 200 -34.51 -24.58 -34.14
C ASP A 200 -33.95 -25.00 -32.77
N PHE A 201 -34.47 -24.42 -31.68
CA PHE A 201 -34.76 -25.19 -30.46
C PHE A 201 -35.68 -24.40 -29.52
N ASP A 202 -36.94 -24.84 -29.47
CA ASP A 202 -37.96 -24.46 -28.51
C ASP A 202 -37.50 -24.64 -27.06
N PHE A 203 -37.71 -23.62 -26.22
CA PHE A 203 -37.84 -23.80 -24.78
C PHE A 203 -39.13 -23.15 -24.32
N ASN A 204 -40.11 -24.01 -24.04
CA ASN A 204 -41.38 -23.67 -23.41
C ASN A 204 -41.17 -22.93 -22.10
N TYR A 205 -41.79 -21.76 -22.02
CA TYR A 205 -42.13 -21.04 -20.82
C TYR A 205 -43.32 -21.77 -20.16
N ASP A 206 -43.08 -22.45 -19.04
CA ASP A 206 -44.17 -22.74 -18.10
C ASP A 206 -44.11 -21.71 -16.97
N SER A 207 -44.90 -20.66 -17.17
CA SER A 207 -45.58 -19.98 -16.08
C SER A 207 -46.67 -20.92 -15.57
N ASP A 208 -46.72 -21.21 -14.27
CA ASP A 208 -48.00 -21.23 -13.57
C ASP A 208 -47.83 -21.06 -12.07
N SER A 209 -48.79 -20.29 -11.57
CA SER A 209 -49.03 -19.82 -10.21
C SER A 209 -49.89 -20.80 -9.40
N GLU A 210 -50.06 -20.44 -8.12
CA GLU A 210 -51.10 -20.87 -7.16
C GLU A 210 -50.74 -22.04 -6.22
N ILE A 211 -50.51 -21.80 -4.93
CA ILE A 211 -51.41 -21.59 -3.75
C ILE A 211 -51.85 -22.93 -3.11
N GLU A 212 -51.74 -22.95 -1.77
CA GLU A 212 -52.46 -23.71 -0.70
C GLU A 212 -51.44 -24.31 0.29
N GLN A 213 -51.20 -23.71 1.46
CA GLN A 213 -51.97 -23.73 2.73
C GLN A 213 -52.17 -25.13 3.37
N GLU A 214 -51.80 -25.15 4.66
CA GLU A 214 -52.28 -25.95 5.79
C GLU A 214 -51.60 -27.26 6.25
N THR A 215 -51.18 -27.20 7.53
CA THR A 215 -51.18 -28.22 8.60
C THR A 215 -50.21 -29.41 8.45
N GLU A 216 -49.42 -29.78 9.46
CA GLU A 216 -49.67 -29.93 10.90
C GLU A 216 -48.37 -29.74 11.71
#